data_AF-A0A202DQW3-F1
#
_entry.id   AF-A0A202DQW3-F1
#
_cell.length_a   1.000
_cell.length_b   1.000
_cell.length_c   1.000
_cell.angle_alpha   90.00
_cell.angle_beta   90.00
_cell.angle_gamma   90.00
#
_symmetry.space_group_name_H-M   'P 1'
#
loop_
_entity.id
_entity.type
_entity.pdbx_description
1 polymer ?
#
loop_
_entity_poly.entity_id
_entity_poly.type
_entity_poly.pdbx_seq_one_letter_code
_entity_poly.pdbx_strand_id
1 'polypeptide(L)'
;MLSKINWTPNNKDLRKFGLAILIGFALIGGIVYWRGFHQVAIGLWIGSGIVGALAILLPPLSKPFYWIWMGIAFVMGTVISFLIVAFIYYFIFTPVGLIMRLIGRDALKLKKKSFQHNTYWHSHPAMEDKKIYERLF
;
A
#
# COMPACT_ATOMS: atom_id res chain seq x y z
N MET A 1 -11.38 2.07 0.64
CA MET A 1 -11.82 3.00 1.70
C MET A 1 -10.74 4.07 1.83
N LEU A 2 -10.90 5.23 1.18
CA LEU A 2 -9.92 6.33 1.31
C LEU A 2 -9.92 6.77 2.77
N SER A 3 -8.78 6.62 3.44
CA SER A 3 -8.59 7.15 4.79
C SER A 3 -8.86 8.65 4.74
N LYS A 4 -9.98 9.08 5.36
CA LYS A 4 -10.31 10.49 5.48
C LYS A 4 -9.36 11.08 6.51
N ILE A 5 -8.43 11.90 6.05
CA ILE A 5 -7.58 12.70 6.93
C ILE A 5 -8.50 13.54 7.83
N ASN A 6 -8.31 13.42 9.15
CA ASN A 6 -9.03 14.24 10.13
C ASN A 6 -8.44 15.65 10.14
N TRP A 7 -8.93 16.52 9.25
CA TRP A 7 -8.48 17.91 9.14
C TRP A 7 -8.86 18.79 10.33
N THR A 8 -9.83 18.38 11.15
CA THR A 8 -10.20 19.03 12.42
C THR A 8 -9.87 18.14 13.61
N PRO A 9 -8.58 17.94 13.95
CA PRO A 9 -8.19 17.03 15.01
C PRO A 9 -8.68 17.54 16.37
N ASN A 10 -9.30 16.65 17.15
CA ASN A 10 -9.61 16.94 18.55
C ASN A 10 -8.33 16.81 19.40
N ASN A 11 -8.30 17.37 20.61
CA ASN A 11 -7.17 17.26 21.54
C ASN A 11 -6.77 15.79 21.81
N LYS A 12 -7.73 14.85 21.76
CA LYS A 12 -7.45 13.41 21.87
C LYS A 12 -6.64 12.87 20.69
N ASP A 13 -6.90 13.34 19.47
CA ASP A 13 -6.19 12.87 18.27
C ASP A 13 -4.76 13.41 18.23
N LEU A 14 -4.55 14.64 18.68
CA LEU A 14 -3.23 15.25 18.82
C LEU A 14 -2.39 14.52 19.88
N ARG A 15 -2.99 14.11 21.00
CA ARG A 15 -2.32 13.28 22.01
C ARG A 15 -1.94 11.89 21.48
N LYS A 16 -2.85 11.23 20.74
CA LYS A 16 -2.56 9.95 20.08
C LYS A 16 -1.40 10.10 19.08
N PHE A 17 -1.38 11.19 18.33
CA PHE A 17 -0.30 11.52 17.41
C PHE A 17 1.03 11.71 18.14
N GLY A 18 1.07 12.50 19.21
CA GLY A 18 2.27 12.67 20.03
C GLY A 18 2.78 11.35 20.60
N LEU A 19 1.88 10.50 21.09
CA LEU A 19 2.21 9.17 21.60
C LEU A 19 2.72 8.24 20.49
N ALA A 20 2.13 8.29 19.30
CA ALA A 20 2.60 7.53 18.14
C ALA A 20 4.02 7.96 17.71
N ILE A 21 4.32 9.26 17.71
CA ILE A 21 5.67 9.78 17.46
C ILE A 21 6.65 9.25 18.50
N LEU A 22 6.32 9.35 19.79
CA LEU A 22 7.20 8.89 20.87
C LEU A 22 7.51 7.39 20.73
N ILE A 23 6.50 6.54 20.57
CA ILE A 23 6.69 5.09 20.44
C ILE A 23 7.43 4.75 19.15
N GLY A 24 7.02 5.31 18.02
CA GLY A 24 7.62 5.01 16.72
C GLY A 24 9.10 5.39 16.68
N PHE A 25 9.45 6.59 17.12
CA PHE A 25 10.84 7.04 17.16
C PHE A 25 11.65 6.41 18.29
N ALA A 26 11.03 5.97 19.39
CA ALA A 26 11.72 5.17 20.41
C ALA A 26 12.20 3.83 19.83
N LEU A 27 11.34 3.12 19.09
CA LEU A 27 11.69 1.86 18.43
C LEU A 27 12.76 2.08 17.36
N ILE A 28 12.60 3.07 16.48
CA ILE A 28 13.58 3.39 15.44
C ILE A 28 14.92 3.78 16.07
N GLY A 29 14.91 4.65 17.07
CA GLY A 29 16.13 5.06 17.78
C GLY A 29 16.81 3.89 18.48
N GLY A 30 16.06 2.94 19.06
CA GLY A 30 16.62 1.71 19.64
C GLY A 30 17.33 0.84 18.60
N ILE A 31 16.74 0.68 17.41
CA ILE A 31 17.37 -0.07 16.31
C ILE A 31 18.64 0.65 15.82
N VAL A 32 18.59 1.97 15.66
CA VAL A 32 19.73 2.79 15.23
C VAL A 32 20.86 2.77 16.26
N TYR A 33 20.51 2.80 17.55
CA TYR A 33 21.45 2.66 18.65
C TYR A 33 22.14 1.29 18.61
N TRP A 34 21.38 0.22 18.36
CA TRP A 34 21.94 -1.12 18.26
C TRP A 34 22.87 -1.29 17.04
N ARG A 35 22.66 -0.51 15.98
CA ARG A 35 23.57 -0.44 14.82
C ARG A 35 24.82 0.41 15.05
N GLY A 36 25.02 0.97 16.25
CA GLY A 36 26.23 1.72 16.64
C GLY A 36 26.17 3.23 16.35
N PHE A 37 25.06 3.74 15.83
CA PHE A 37 24.89 5.18 15.55
C PHE A 37 24.29 5.91 16.75
N HIS A 38 25.02 5.92 17.87
CA HIS A 38 24.51 6.42 19.15
C HIS A 38 24.09 7.90 19.11
N GLN A 39 24.86 8.76 18.44
CA GLN A 39 24.53 10.19 18.32
C GLN A 39 23.21 10.42 17.57
N VAL A 40 22.97 9.66 16.50
CA VAL A 40 21.73 9.75 15.72
C VAL A 40 20.55 9.26 16.54
N ALA A 41 20.71 8.15 17.28
CA ALA A 41 19.66 7.63 18.16
C ALA A 41 19.26 8.63 19.26
N ILE A 42 20.25 9.27 19.91
CA ILE A 42 20.00 10.29 20.94
C ILE A 42 19.29 11.50 20.32
N GLY A 43 19.73 11.97 19.15
CA GLY A 43 19.07 13.07 18.44
C GLY A 43 17.60 12.76 18.10
N LEU A 44 17.32 11.52 17.66
CA LEU A 44 15.96 11.07 17.36
C LEU A 44 15.08 11.02 18.62
N TRP A 45 15.61 10.57 19.75
CA TRP A 45 14.87 10.52 21.01
C TRP A 45 14.61 11.91 21.60
N ILE A 46 15.58 12.82 21.52
CA ILE A 46 15.40 14.21 21.96
C ILE A 46 14.36 14.90 21.07
N GLY A 47 14.50 14.78 19.75
CA GLY A 47 13.58 15.38 18.79
C GLY A 47 12.15 14.84 18.95
N SER A 48 11.97 13.52 19.06
CA SER A 48 10.66 12.93 19.28
C SER A 48 10.10 13.26 20.66
N GLY A 49 10.95 13.36 21.68
CA GLY A 49 10.60 13.82 23.02
C GLY A 49 9.99 15.22 23.02
N ILE A 50 10.65 16.17 22.36
CA ILE A 50 10.17 17.56 22.26
C ILE A 50 8.86 17.63 21.49
N VAL A 51 8.79 16.99 20.31
CA VAL A 51 7.58 17.03 19.47
C VAL A 51 6.41 16.31 20.12
N GLY A 52 6.66 15.16 20.75
CA GLY A 52 5.66 14.39 21.49
C GLY A 52 5.15 15.14 22.72
N ALA A 53 6.04 15.76 23.48
CA ALA A 53 5.68 16.59 24.63
C ALA A 53 4.84 17.81 24.21
N LEU A 54 5.24 18.52 23.14
CA LEU A 54 4.48 19.64 22.57
C LEU A 54 3.07 19.20 22.13
N ALA A 55 2.95 18.04 21.49
CA ALA A 55 1.65 17.51 21.07
C ALA A 55 0.72 17.13 22.24
N ILE A 56 1.28 16.73 23.38
CA ILE A 56 0.52 16.33 24.57
C ILE A 56 0.16 17.53 25.46
N LEU A 57 1.14 18.41 25.72
CA LEU A 57 1.03 19.55 26.65
C LEU A 57 0.39 20.77 25.99
N LEU A 58 0.68 21.04 24.71
CA LEU A 58 0.20 22.20 23.96
C LEU A 58 -0.43 21.78 22.62
N PRO A 59 -1.59 21.10 22.65
CA PRO A 59 -2.30 20.66 21.44
C PRO A 59 -2.52 21.76 20.38
N PRO A 60 -2.97 22.99 20.72
CA PRO A 60 -3.30 23.97 19.67
C PRO A 60 -2.09 24.40 18.84
N LEU A 61 -0.88 24.39 19.40
CA LEU A 61 0.35 24.77 18.70
C LEU A 61 0.89 23.66 17.78
N SER A 62 0.53 22.40 18.07
CA SER A 62 0.96 21.23 17.27
C SER A 62 0.04 20.94 16.07
N LYS A 63 -1.10 21.63 15.93
CA LYS A 63 -2.03 21.48 14.80
C LYS A 63 -1.41 21.66 13.41
N PRO A 64 -0.66 22.74 13.10
CA PRO A 64 -0.08 22.90 11.77
C PRO A 64 0.93 21.80 11.45
N PHE A 65 1.72 21.38 12.44
CA PHE A 65 2.66 20.27 12.30
C PHE A 65 1.93 18.94 12.03
N TYR A 66 0.83 18.67 12.74
CA TYR A 66 -0.02 17.50 12.49
C TYR A 66 -0.54 17.47 11.06
N TRP A 67 -1.01 18.59 10.52
CA TRP A 67 -1.52 18.66 9.14
C TRP A 67 -0.45 18.38 8.11
N ILE A 68 0.74 18.98 8.25
CA ILE A 68 1.87 18.74 7.34
C ILE A 68 2.27 17.26 7.38
N TRP A 69 2.44 16.72 8.59
CA TRP A 69 2.82 15.33 8.77
C TRP A 69 1.79 14.36 8.18
N MET A 70 0.50 14.61 8.43
CA MET A 70 -0.58 13.77 7.93
C MET A 70 -0.73 13.87 6.41
N GLY A 71 -0.49 15.05 5.83
CA GLY A 71 -0.44 15.25 4.39
C GLY A 71 0.68 14.42 3.75
N ILE A 72 1.89 14.45 4.32
CA ILE A 72 3.01 13.61 3.87
C ILE A 72 2.67 12.13 3.99
N ALA A 73 2.13 11.71 5.14
CA ALA A 73 1.73 10.32 5.37
C ALA A 73 0.70 9.83 4.34
N PHE A 74 -0.24 10.69 3.94
CA PHE A 74 -1.23 10.37 2.92
C PHE A 74 -0.63 10.21 1.53
N VAL A 75 0.24 11.14 1.11
CA VAL A 75 0.96 11.04 -0.18
C VAL A 75 1.81 9.77 -0.20
N MET A 76 2.57 9.52 0.87
CA MET A 76 3.37 8.30 1.03
C MET A 76 2.51 7.04 0.94
N GLY A 77 1.39 6.98 1.67
CA GLY A 77 0.48 5.83 1.62
C GLY A 77 -0.08 5.58 0.22
N THR A 78 -0.37 6.65 -0.53
CA THR A 78 -0.86 6.55 -1.90
C THR A 78 0.22 6.02 -2.84
N VAL A 79 1.43 6.58 -2.76
CA VAL A 79 2.59 6.15 -3.56
C VAL A 79 2.93 4.69 -3.26
N ILE A 80 2.99 4.30 -1.99
CA ILE A 80 3.29 2.92 -1.56
C ILE A 80 2.22 1.95 -2.08
N SER A 81 0.94 2.34 -2.06
CA SER A 81 -0.14 1.51 -2.59
C SER A 81 0.06 1.20 -4.08
N PHE A 82 0.40 2.22 -4.88
CA PHE A 82 0.75 2.03 -6.29
C PHE A 82 2.03 1.19 -6.45
N LEU A 83 3.04 1.45 -5.61
CA LEU A 83 4.32 0.75 -5.66
C LEU A 83 4.15 -0.75 -5.38
N ILE A 84 3.33 -1.13 -4.41
CA ILE A 84 3.06 -2.54 -4.08
C ILE A 84 2.42 -3.26 -5.26
N VAL A 85 1.40 -2.65 -5.88
CA VAL A 85 0.73 -3.23 -7.05
C VAL A 85 1.70 -3.36 -8.22
N ALA A 86 2.49 -2.32 -8.51
CA ALA A 86 3.51 -2.35 -9.55
C ALA A 86 4.56 -3.43 -9.26
N PHE A 87 5.04 -3.52 -8.03
CA PHE A 87 6.02 -4.52 -7.61
C PHE A 87 5.50 -5.94 -7.83
N ILE A 88 4.29 -6.24 -7.36
CA ILE A 88 3.65 -7.55 -7.57
C ILE A 88 3.53 -7.85 -9.08
N TYR A 89 3.11 -6.88 -9.88
CA TYR A 89 2.97 -7.07 -11.32
C TYR A 89 4.30 -7.39 -12.01
N TYR A 90 5.35 -6.64 -11.71
CA TYR A 90 6.64 -6.80 -12.37
C TYR A 90 7.47 -7.97 -11.82
N PHE A 91 7.41 -8.26 -10.51
CA PHE A 91 8.21 -9.32 -9.89
C PHE A 91 7.51 -10.68 -9.81
N ILE A 92 6.18 -10.72 -9.88
CA ILE A 92 5.43 -11.98 -9.78
C ILE A 92 4.76 -12.28 -11.11
N PHE A 93 3.84 -11.44 -11.58
CA PHE A 93 3.03 -11.76 -12.75
C PHE A 93 3.85 -11.76 -14.06
N THR A 94 4.72 -10.78 -14.24
CA THR A 94 5.54 -10.65 -15.45
C THR A 94 6.48 -11.83 -15.67
N PRO A 95 7.30 -12.28 -14.69
CA PRO A 95 8.16 -13.44 -14.90
C PRO A 95 7.36 -14.74 -15.05
N VAL A 96 6.24 -14.90 -14.34
CA VAL A 96 5.36 -16.07 -14.55
C VAL A 96 4.83 -16.11 -15.98
N GLY A 97 4.36 -14.98 -16.51
CA GLY A 97 3.91 -14.88 -17.90
C GLY A 97 5.04 -15.12 -18.91
N LEU A 98 6.25 -14.63 -18.61
CA LEU A 98 7.43 -14.86 -19.45
C LEU A 98 7.82 -16.33 -19.47
N ILE A 99 7.83 -17.01 -18.32
CA ILE A 99 8.10 -18.45 -18.19
C ILE A 99 7.04 -19.26 -18.96
N MET A 100 5.75 -18.93 -18.82
CA MET A 100 4.70 -19.59 -19.60
C MET A 100 4.90 -19.43 -21.11
N ARG A 101 5.35 -18.24 -21.54
CA ARG A 101 5.67 -17.94 -22.94
C ARG A 101 6.88 -18.74 -23.44
N LEU A 102 7.92 -18.88 -22.63
CA LEU A 102 9.12 -19.67 -22.94
C LEU A 102 8.82 -21.17 -23.02
N ILE A 103 7.97 -21.70 -22.13
CA ILE A 103 7.51 -23.10 -22.16
C ILE A 103 6.52 -23.34 -23.33
N GLY A 104 6.09 -22.29 -24.03
CA GLY A 104 5.14 -22.37 -25.14
C GLY A 104 3.69 -22.62 -24.68
N ARG A 105 3.43 -22.52 -23.38
CA ARG A 105 2.10 -22.73 -22.79
C ARG A 105 1.22 -21.51 -23.01
N ASP A 106 0.34 -21.62 -23.99
CA ASP A 106 -0.66 -20.58 -24.29
C ASP A 106 -1.94 -20.80 -23.48
N ALA A 107 -1.90 -20.43 -22.20
CA ALA A 107 -3.04 -20.59 -21.29
C ALA A 107 -4.27 -19.77 -21.74
N LEU A 108 -4.03 -18.61 -22.37
CA LEU A 108 -5.08 -17.72 -22.87
C LEU A 108 -5.54 -18.08 -24.30
N LYS A 109 -4.93 -19.10 -24.93
CA LYS A 109 -5.19 -19.54 -26.32
C LYS A 109 -5.17 -18.37 -27.33
N LEU A 110 -4.30 -17.37 -27.10
CA LEU A 110 -4.23 -16.15 -27.90
C LEU A 110 -3.50 -16.36 -29.23
N LYS A 111 -2.75 -17.45 -29.40
CA LYS A 111 -2.14 -17.80 -30.68
C LYS A 111 -3.24 -18.15 -31.69
N LYS A 112 -3.31 -17.40 -32.79
CA LYS A 112 -4.20 -17.70 -33.93
C LYS A 112 -3.94 -19.12 -34.40
N LYS A 113 -4.92 -20.02 -34.20
CA LYS A 113 -4.93 -21.33 -34.84
C LYS A 113 -5.37 -21.16 -36.29
N SER A 114 -4.40 -21.19 -37.20
CA SER A 114 -4.56 -21.16 -38.66
C SER A 114 -4.83 -19.77 -39.28
N PHE A 115 -4.10 -19.50 -40.37
CA PHE A 115 -4.23 -18.33 -41.25
C PHE A 115 -5.59 -18.31 -42.00
N GLN A 116 -6.35 -19.41 -41.94
CA GLN A 116 -7.56 -19.65 -42.70
C GLN A 116 -8.85 -19.13 -42.03
N HIS A 117 -8.82 -18.80 -40.73
CA HIS A 117 -9.99 -18.29 -40.02
C HIS A 117 -9.74 -16.83 -39.61
N ASN A 118 -10.47 -15.89 -40.23
CA ASN A 118 -10.34 -14.45 -39.99
C ASN A 118 -11.00 -14.00 -38.67
N THR A 119 -11.43 -14.95 -37.83
CA THR A 119 -12.23 -14.72 -36.62
C THR A 119 -11.66 -15.46 -35.41
N TYR A 120 -11.73 -14.82 -34.25
CA TYR A 120 -11.25 -15.35 -32.96
C TYR A 120 -12.30 -16.19 -32.21
N TRP A 121 -13.39 -16.58 -32.87
CA TRP A 121 -14.47 -17.34 -32.24
C TRP A 121 -13.96 -18.71 -31.78
N HIS A 122 -14.21 -19.03 -30.51
CA HIS A 122 -14.02 -20.37 -29.97
C HIS A 122 -15.38 -21.01 -29.74
N SER A 123 -15.51 -22.29 -30.12
CA SER A 123 -16.72 -23.06 -29.84
C SER A 123 -16.94 -23.11 -28.33
N HIS A 124 -18.04 -22.53 -27.88
CA HIS A 124 -18.52 -22.73 -26.54
C HIS A 124 -18.99 -24.19 -26.42
N PRO A 125 -18.53 -24.98 -25.43
CA PRO A 125 -19.04 -26.33 -25.25
C PRO A 125 -20.56 -26.23 -25.09
N ALA A 126 -21.30 -27.06 -25.83
CA ALA A 126 -22.75 -27.11 -25.71
C ALA A 126 -23.07 -27.48 -24.26
N MET A 127 -23.62 -26.54 -23.49
CA MET A 127 -24.12 -26.85 -22.15
C MET A 127 -25.30 -27.80 -22.31
N GLU A 128 -25.19 -28.95 -21.67
CA GLU A 128 -26.15 -30.05 -21.80
C GLU A 128 -27.52 -29.73 -21.14
N ASP A 129 -27.56 -28.78 -20.20
CA ASP A 129 -28.75 -28.49 -19.41
C ASP A 129 -29.25 -27.04 -19.56
N LYS A 130 -30.40 -26.90 -20.22
CA LYS A 130 -31.09 -25.62 -20.46
C LYS A 130 -31.58 -24.96 -19.15
N LYS A 131 -31.77 -25.75 -18.08
CA LYS A 131 -32.24 -25.30 -16.75
C LYS A 131 -31.30 -24.33 -16.04
N ILE A 132 -30.06 -24.19 -16.50
CA ILE A 132 -29.08 -23.26 -15.90
C ILE A 132 -29.44 -21.80 -16.26
N TYR A 133 -29.98 -21.56 -17.47
CA TYR A 133 -30.38 -20.22 -17.91
C TYR A 133 -31.65 -19.72 -17.20
N GLU A 134 -32.53 -20.65 -16.82
CA GLU A 134 -33.78 -20.34 -16.13
C GLU A 134 -33.58 -19.86 -14.69
N ARG A 135 -32.38 -19.99 -14.11
CA ARG A 135 -32.06 -19.52 -12.74
C ARG A 135 -31.42 -18.14 -12.69
N LEU A 136 -31.14 -17.51 -13.84
CA LEU A 136 -30.51 -16.20 -13.93
C LEU A 136 -31.52 -15.03 -13.90
N PHE A 137 -32.81 -15.34 -14.00
CA PHE A 137 -33.93 -14.40 -13.91
C PHE A 137 -34.86 -14.83 -12.77
#